data_AF-A0A517W5X5-F1
#
_entry.id   AF-A0A517W5X5-F1
#
_cell.length_a   1.000
_cell.length_b   1.000
_cell.length_c   1.000
_cell.angle_alpha   90.00
_cell.angle_beta   90.00
_cell.angle_gamma   90.00
#
_symmetry.space_group_name_H-M   'P 1'
#
loop_
_entity.id
_entity.type
_entity.pdbx_description
1 polymer ?
#
loop_
_entity_poly.entity_id
_entity_poly.type
_entity_poly.pdbx_seq_one_letter_code
_entity_poly.pdbx_strand_id
1 'polypeptide(L)'
;MLDLSRIKVETAQEILRLLQTCSEIDLLFSELQECFQLISRQVPWIDPFMLTCEKTSQHIEFYYYDPETQSAEAIVLKQNSEFQFLFREEDHWNLNDEVRDNEEIAREILTWSALREPQTVREVMDLIKNGFWRFDCQQIPKLSGEPPVDLREVISWDDKCVLTGTTLQNMDVITREEWQRIVAREHWYDEEGS
;
A
#
# COMPACT_ATOMS: atom_id res chain seq x y z
N MET A 1 -6.93 15.57 2.41
CA MET A 1 -6.63 14.56 3.44
C MET A 1 -6.83 13.21 2.78
N LEU A 2 -5.82 12.36 2.82
CA LEU A 2 -5.84 11.02 2.22
C LEU A 2 -6.96 10.20 2.86
N ASP A 3 -7.83 9.62 2.05
CA ASP A 3 -9.01 8.87 2.53
C ASP A 3 -8.68 7.38 2.81
N LEU A 4 -7.41 7.09 3.07
CA LEU A 4 -6.92 5.72 3.30
C LEU A 4 -7.58 5.11 4.52
N SER A 5 -7.74 5.87 5.60
CA SER A 5 -8.45 5.43 6.80
C SER A 5 -9.88 4.96 6.48
N ARG A 6 -10.64 5.70 5.67
CA ARG A 6 -12.01 5.29 5.30
C ARG A 6 -11.98 4.03 4.44
N ILE A 7 -11.11 3.99 3.43
CA ILE A 7 -10.95 2.81 2.55
C ILE A 7 -10.61 1.57 3.38
N LYS A 8 -9.71 1.69 4.37
CA LYS A 8 -9.35 0.59 5.26
C LYS A 8 -10.54 0.12 6.10
N VAL A 9 -11.31 1.04 6.68
CA VAL A 9 -12.49 0.69 7.49
C VAL A 9 -13.55 -0.01 6.65
N GLU A 10 -13.89 0.55 5.49
CA GLU A 10 -14.89 -0.04 4.58
C GLU A 10 -14.44 -1.42 4.08
N THR A 11 -13.17 -1.55 3.70
CA THR A 11 -12.63 -2.84 3.24
C THR A 11 -12.56 -3.87 4.38
N ALA A 12 -12.18 -3.47 5.60
CA ALA A 12 -12.14 -4.37 6.75
C ALA A 12 -13.54 -4.93 7.07
N GLN A 13 -14.57 -4.09 6.99
CA GLN A 13 -15.95 -4.52 7.21
C GLN A 13 -16.40 -5.54 6.16
N GLU A 14 -16.04 -5.33 4.90
CA GLU A 14 -16.38 -6.26 3.83
C GLU A 14 -15.62 -7.57 3.96
N ILE A 15 -14.32 -7.52 4.27
CA ILE A 15 -13.52 -8.73 4.53
C ILE A 15 -14.09 -9.50 5.72
N LEU A 16 -14.45 -8.83 6.82
CA LEU A 16 -15.07 -9.49 7.98
C LEU A 16 -16.38 -10.21 7.59
N ARG A 17 -17.23 -9.54 6.79
CA ARG A 17 -18.45 -10.15 6.26
C ARG A 17 -18.14 -11.40 5.45
N LEU A 18 -17.13 -11.36 4.59
CA LEU A 18 -16.69 -12.50 3.77
C LEU A 18 -16.20 -13.65 4.65
N LEU A 19 -15.31 -13.39 5.61
CA LEU A 19 -14.77 -14.40 6.53
C LEU A 19 -15.86 -15.07 7.38
N GLN A 20 -16.94 -14.36 7.70
CA GLN A 20 -18.08 -14.89 8.46
C GLN A 20 -19.07 -15.69 7.61
N THR A 21 -19.13 -15.44 6.30
CA THR A 21 -20.18 -16.01 5.42
C THR A 21 -19.65 -17.01 4.39
N CYS A 22 -18.35 -17.00 4.13
CA CYS A 22 -17.70 -17.88 3.17
C CYS A 22 -16.84 -18.93 3.88
N SER A 23 -17.04 -20.20 3.53
CA SER A 23 -16.21 -21.33 3.96
C SER A 23 -15.28 -21.85 2.86
N GLU A 24 -15.57 -21.52 1.59
CA GLU A 24 -14.88 -22.05 0.42
C GLU A 24 -13.74 -21.13 0.00
N ILE A 25 -12.54 -21.69 -0.14
CA ILE A 25 -11.34 -20.92 -0.51
C ILE A 25 -11.47 -20.24 -1.87
N ASP A 26 -11.97 -20.95 -2.88
CA ASP A 26 -12.10 -20.39 -4.23
C ASP A 26 -13.02 -19.17 -4.28
N LEU A 27 -14.10 -19.21 -3.50
CA LEU A 27 -15.04 -18.10 -3.40
C LEU A 27 -14.41 -16.94 -2.65
N LEU A 28 -13.80 -17.19 -1.47
CA LEU A 28 -13.13 -16.14 -0.71
C LEU A 28 -12.00 -15.49 -1.52
N PHE A 29 -11.25 -16.28 -2.28
CA PHE A 29 -10.19 -15.80 -3.16
C PHE A 29 -10.70 -14.78 -4.18
N SER A 30 -11.78 -15.13 -4.91
CA SER A 30 -12.39 -14.23 -5.90
C SER A 30 -12.86 -12.92 -5.25
N GLU A 31 -13.53 -13.00 -4.10
CA GLU A 31 -14.07 -11.84 -3.40
C GLU A 31 -12.97 -10.95 -2.81
N LEU A 32 -11.89 -11.54 -2.26
CA LEU A 32 -10.72 -10.80 -1.80
C LEU A 32 -9.99 -10.12 -2.97
N GLN A 33 -9.88 -10.78 -4.12
CA GLN A 33 -9.34 -10.15 -5.32
C GLN A 33 -10.13 -8.90 -5.71
N GLU A 34 -11.46 -8.95 -5.65
CA GLU A 34 -12.30 -7.78 -5.91
C GLU A 34 -12.06 -6.66 -4.88
N CYS A 35 -11.96 -6.99 -3.59
CA CYS A 35 -11.64 -6.02 -2.53
C CYS A 35 -10.31 -5.28 -2.79
N PHE A 36 -9.24 -6.01 -3.07
CA PHE A 36 -7.92 -5.42 -3.31
C PHE A 36 -7.82 -4.70 -4.66
N GLN A 37 -8.58 -5.12 -5.67
CA GLN A 37 -8.74 -4.35 -6.91
C GLN A 37 -9.47 -3.03 -6.67
N LEU A 38 -10.50 -3.01 -5.83
CA LEU A 38 -11.21 -1.78 -5.46
C LEU A 38 -10.29 -0.80 -4.73
N ILE A 39 -9.45 -1.28 -3.80
CA ILE A 39 -8.40 -0.46 -3.18
C ILE A 39 -7.50 0.14 -4.26
N SER A 40 -6.99 -0.68 -5.16
CA SER A 40 -6.07 -0.25 -6.22
C SER A 40 -6.68 0.80 -7.17
N ARG A 41 -7.99 0.76 -7.39
CA ARG A 41 -8.72 1.76 -8.18
C ARG A 41 -8.91 3.08 -7.42
N GLN A 42 -9.15 3.01 -6.12
CA GLN A 42 -9.36 4.19 -5.27
C GLN A 42 -8.04 4.88 -4.90
N VAL A 43 -6.95 4.13 -4.88
CA VAL A 43 -5.62 4.60 -4.48
C VAL A 43 -4.61 4.30 -5.59
N PRO A 44 -4.66 5.02 -6.72
CA PRO A 44 -3.98 4.61 -7.94
C PRO A 44 -2.44 4.73 -7.89
N TRP A 45 -1.92 5.45 -6.89
CA TRP A 45 -0.48 5.54 -6.61
C TRP A 45 0.08 4.36 -5.81
N ILE A 46 -0.75 3.48 -5.24
CA ILE A 46 -0.26 2.25 -4.61
C ILE A 46 0.12 1.24 -5.71
N ASP A 47 1.23 0.52 -5.51
CA ASP A 47 1.54 -0.61 -6.37
C ASP A 47 0.57 -1.78 -6.10
N PRO A 48 0.01 -2.46 -7.12
CA PRO A 48 -1.08 -3.39 -6.92
C PRO A 48 -0.69 -4.58 -6.04
N PHE A 49 -1.65 -5.02 -5.24
CA PHE A 49 -1.54 -6.27 -4.51
C PHE A 49 -1.65 -7.45 -5.48
N MET A 50 -0.79 -8.44 -5.29
CA MET A 50 -0.85 -9.71 -6.01
C MET A 50 -1.51 -10.75 -5.10
N LEU A 51 -2.60 -11.33 -5.57
CA LEU A 51 -3.30 -12.42 -4.88
C LEU A 51 -3.23 -13.69 -5.71
N THR A 52 -2.79 -14.78 -5.09
CA THR A 52 -2.65 -16.11 -5.68
C THR A 52 -3.24 -17.18 -4.77
N CYS A 53 -3.61 -18.34 -5.33
CA CYS A 53 -3.82 -19.56 -4.55
C CYS A 53 -2.56 -20.43 -4.68
N GLU A 54 -1.95 -20.76 -3.55
CA GLU A 54 -0.74 -21.58 -3.47
C GLU A 54 -0.99 -22.75 -2.50
N LYS A 55 -0.13 -23.77 -2.51
CA LYS A 55 -0.32 -24.91 -1.60
C LYS A 55 -0.03 -24.47 -0.17
N THR A 56 -0.93 -24.72 0.77
CA THR A 56 -0.77 -24.34 2.20
C THR A 56 0.56 -24.83 2.78
N SER A 57 0.95 -26.07 2.44
CA SER A 57 2.23 -26.68 2.84
C SER A 57 3.50 -25.93 2.40
N GLN A 58 3.41 -24.94 1.49
CA GLN A 58 4.55 -24.09 1.10
C GLN A 58 4.75 -22.90 2.04
N HIS A 59 3.76 -22.58 2.88
CA HIS A 59 3.74 -21.41 3.76
C HIS A 59 3.79 -21.77 5.24
N ILE A 60 3.41 -23.00 5.58
CA ILE A 60 3.46 -23.53 6.94
C ILE A 60 4.71 -24.43 7.08
N GLU A 61 5.41 -24.28 8.20
CA GLU A 61 6.49 -25.21 8.56
C GLU A 61 5.98 -26.65 8.60
N PHE A 62 6.74 -27.60 8.05
CA PHE A 62 6.23 -28.96 7.81
C PHE A 62 5.77 -29.72 9.05
N TYR A 63 6.24 -29.34 10.25
CA TYR A 63 5.80 -29.95 11.52
C TYR A 63 4.41 -29.47 11.97
N TYR A 64 3.94 -28.33 11.46
CA TYR A 64 2.66 -27.71 11.81
C TYR A 64 1.61 -27.85 10.70
N TYR A 65 2.03 -28.30 9.51
CA TYR A 65 1.09 -28.61 8.44
C TYR A 65 0.37 -29.93 8.70
N ASP A 66 -0.96 -29.88 8.77
CA ASP A 66 -1.82 -31.04 8.93
C ASP A 66 -2.90 -31.05 7.83
N PRO A 67 -2.79 -31.94 6.82
CA PRO A 67 -3.77 -32.01 5.72
C PRO A 67 -5.14 -32.56 6.14
N GLU A 68 -5.30 -33.11 7.36
CA GLU A 68 -6.61 -33.56 7.85
C GLU A 68 -7.45 -32.40 8.37
N THR A 69 -6.80 -31.39 8.94
CA THR A 69 -7.47 -30.22 9.53
C THR A 69 -7.33 -28.97 8.65
N GLN A 70 -6.29 -28.86 7.83
CA GLN A 70 -6.00 -27.66 7.06
C GLN A 70 -6.35 -27.85 5.57
N SER A 71 -6.81 -26.77 4.94
CA SER A 71 -7.05 -26.74 3.50
C SER A 71 -5.77 -27.01 2.71
N ALA A 72 -5.92 -27.66 1.56
CA ALA A 72 -4.80 -27.95 0.66
C ALA A 72 -4.18 -26.67 0.05
N GLU A 73 -4.99 -25.63 -0.11
CA GLU A 73 -4.61 -24.34 -0.68
C GLU A 73 -4.76 -23.20 0.33
N ALA A 74 -3.95 -22.17 0.16
CA ALA A 74 -3.98 -20.92 0.90
C ALA A 74 -4.07 -19.76 -0.09
N ILE A 75 -4.83 -18.73 0.28
CA ILE A 75 -4.86 -17.45 -0.40
C ILE A 75 -3.63 -16.67 0.04
N VAL A 76 -2.74 -16.38 -0.90
CA VAL A 76 -1.50 -15.66 -0.65
C VAL A 76 -1.61 -14.26 -1.20
N LEU A 77 -1.37 -13.29 -0.34
CA LEU A 77 -1.31 -11.87 -0.65
C LEU A 77 0.15 -11.45 -0.65
N LYS A 78 0.59 -10.74 -1.69
CA LYS A 78 1.97 -10.27 -1.86
C LYS A 78 1.98 -8.82 -2.34
N GLN A 79 2.88 -8.03 -1.77
CA GLN A 79 3.21 -6.70 -2.26
C GLN A 79 4.66 -6.38 -1.93
N ASN A 80 5.48 -6.23 -2.98
CA ASN A 80 6.92 -6.10 -2.86
C ASN A 80 7.55 -7.11 -1.88
N SER A 81 8.16 -6.66 -0.77
CA SER A 81 8.81 -7.52 0.23
C SER A 81 7.86 -8.04 1.31
N GLU A 82 6.60 -7.62 1.31
CA GLU A 82 5.58 -8.06 2.26
C GLU A 82 4.76 -9.21 1.66
N PHE A 83 4.42 -10.18 2.50
CA PHE A 83 3.49 -11.24 2.14
C PHE A 83 2.68 -11.67 3.37
N GLN A 84 1.48 -12.16 3.11
CA GLN A 84 0.59 -12.77 4.09
C GLN A 84 -0.10 -13.97 3.42
N PHE A 85 -0.53 -14.96 4.20
CA PHE A 85 -1.29 -16.08 3.68
C PHE A 85 -2.46 -16.44 4.59
N LEU A 86 -3.59 -16.75 3.98
CA LEU A 86 -4.84 -17.08 4.65
C LEU A 86 -5.27 -18.47 4.20
N PHE A 87 -5.52 -19.36 5.16
CA PHE A 87 -5.97 -20.72 4.89
C PHE A 87 -7.11 -21.10 5.82
N ARG A 88 -7.77 -22.21 5.51
CA ARG A 88 -8.84 -22.75 6.33
C ARG A 88 -8.26 -23.84 7.22
N GLU A 89 -8.60 -23.82 8.49
CA GLU A 89 -8.25 -24.87 9.45
C GLU A 89 -9.55 -25.26 10.17
N GLU A 90 -10.00 -26.49 9.94
CA GLU A 90 -11.31 -27.00 10.35
C GLU A 90 -12.44 -26.01 10.00
N ASP A 91 -13.04 -25.41 11.03
CA ASP A 91 -14.16 -24.50 10.95
C ASP A 91 -13.79 -23.02 11.16
N HIS A 92 -12.50 -22.65 11.19
CA HIS A 92 -12.03 -21.25 11.27
C HIS A 92 -11.03 -20.87 10.16
N TRP A 93 -10.97 -19.56 9.89
CA TRP A 93 -9.94 -18.98 9.04
C TRP A 93 -8.67 -18.76 9.87
N ASN A 94 -7.50 -18.92 9.25
CA ASN A 94 -6.23 -18.72 9.91
C ASN A 94 -5.30 -17.87 9.03
N LEU A 95 -4.89 -16.72 9.54
CA LEU A 95 -3.95 -15.80 8.90
C LEU A 95 -2.56 -16.02 9.47
N ASN A 96 -1.60 -16.30 8.58
CA ASN A 96 -0.18 -16.49 8.87
C ASN A 96 0.14 -17.59 9.90
N ASP A 97 -0.79 -18.52 10.16
CA ASP A 97 -0.70 -19.52 11.24
C ASP A 97 -0.68 -18.92 12.65
N GLU A 98 -1.14 -17.67 12.80
CA GLU A 98 -1.06 -16.91 14.06
C GLU A 98 -2.42 -16.39 14.53
N VAL A 99 -3.27 -15.93 13.59
CA VAL A 99 -4.51 -15.21 13.91
C VAL A 99 -5.71 -15.99 13.43
N ARG A 100 -6.62 -16.33 14.36
CA ARG A 100 -7.83 -17.13 14.10
C ARG A 100 -9.15 -16.37 14.27
N ASP A 101 -9.10 -15.20 14.92
CA ASP A 101 -10.29 -14.37 15.12
C ASP A 101 -10.60 -13.58 13.84
N ASN A 102 -11.80 -13.73 13.28
CA ASN A 102 -12.16 -13.10 12.00
C ASN A 102 -12.09 -11.57 12.04
N GLU A 103 -12.38 -10.93 13.18
CA GLU A 103 -12.28 -9.46 13.28
C GLU A 103 -10.82 -9.01 13.28
N GLU A 104 -9.95 -9.77 13.93
CA GLU A 104 -8.51 -9.55 13.92
C GLU A 104 -7.91 -9.81 12.54
N ILE A 105 -8.25 -10.92 11.88
CA ILE A 105 -7.85 -11.21 10.49
C ILE A 105 -8.24 -10.07 9.56
N ALA A 106 -9.48 -9.58 9.64
CA ALA A 106 -9.96 -8.50 8.78
C ALA A 106 -9.19 -7.18 8.98
N ARG A 107 -8.65 -6.93 10.18
CA ARG A 107 -7.78 -5.77 10.47
C ARG A 107 -6.36 -6.01 9.98
N GLU A 108 -5.77 -7.15 10.33
CA GLU A 108 -4.37 -7.50 10.05
C GLU A 108 -4.10 -7.70 8.55
N ILE A 109 -5.08 -8.18 7.78
CA ILE A 109 -4.92 -8.31 6.33
C ILE A 109 -4.80 -6.96 5.60
N LEU A 110 -5.00 -5.84 6.31
CA LEU A 110 -4.90 -4.47 5.79
C LEU A 110 -3.74 -3.67 6.44
N THR A 111 -2.80 -4.34 7.13
CA THR A 111 -1.63 -3.71 7.78
C THR A 111 -0.40 -3.54 6.87
N TRP A 112 -0.61 -3.59 5.55
CA TRP A 112 0.42 -3.37 4.53
C TRP A 112 1.06 -1.98 4.59
N SER A 113 2.37 -1.91 4.33
CA SER A 113 3.11 -0.65 4.25
C SER A 113 2.52 0.31 3.21
N ALA A 114 2.02 -0.19 2.07
CA ALA A 114 1.41 0.67 1.06
C ALA A 114 0.12 1.38 1.54
N LEU A 115 -0.58 0.82 2.53
CA LEU A 115 -1.79 1.38 3.12
C LEU A 115 -1.51 2.25 4.36
N ARG A 116 -0.24 2.49 4.68
CA ARG A 116 0.15 3.42 5.74
C ARG A 116 -0.05 4.85 5.28
N GLU A 117 -0.69 5.68 6.11
CA GLU A 117 -0.81 7.12 5.86
C GLU A 117 0.52 7.82 6.22
N PRO A 118 1.28 8.31 5.22
CA PRO A 118 2.52 9.01 5.51
C PRO A 118 2.25 10.36 6.17
N GLN A 119 3.03 10.69 7.19
CA GLN A 119 2.93 11.95 7.92
C GLN A 119 3.95 12.99 7.41
N THR A 120 4.95 12.56 6.66
CA THR A 120 6.00 13.43 6.13
C THR A 120 6.32 13.08 4.68
N VAL A 121 6.85 14.04 3.92
CA VAL A 121 7.29 13.77 2.54
C VAL A 121 8.46 12.77 2.46
N ARG A 122 9.20 12.59 3.57
CA ARG A 122 10.24 11.56 3.66
C ARG A 122 9.62 10.18 3.66
N GLU A 123 8.53 9.98 4.42
CA GLU A 123 7.80 8.71 4.40
C GLU A 123 7.17 8.42 3.04
N VAL A 124 6.71 9.45 2.32
CA VAL A 124 6.26 9.32 0.93
C VAL A 124 7.41 8.83 0.04
N MET A 125 8.59 9.45 0.14
CA MET A 125 9.78 9.03 -0.60
C MET A 125 10.13 7.58 -0.30
N ASP A 126 10.09 7.18 0.97
CA ASP A 126 10.41 5.81 1.40
C ASP A 126 9.41 4.80 0.82
N LEU A 127 8.11 5.10 0.81
CA LEU A 127 7.10 4.23 0.20
C LEU A 127 7.33 4.00 -1.30
N ILE A 128 7.76 5.05 -2.01
CA ILE A 128 8.07 4.97 -3.45
C ILE A 128 9.37 4.20 -3.68
N LYS A 129 10.44 4.52 -2.93
CA LYS A 129 11.75 3.86 -3.08
C LYS A 129 11.70 2.38 -2.74
N ASN A 130 10.86 2.00 -1.78
CA ASN A 130 10.61 0.61 -1.41
C ASN A 130 9.46 -0.02 -2.23
N GLY A 131 9.08 0.53 -3.39
CA GLY A 131 8.16 -0.13 -4.33
C GLY A 131 6.74 -0.38 -3.83
N PHE A 132 6.35 0.18 -2.68
CA PHE A 132 4.97 0.10 -2.19
C PHE A 132 4.06 1.06 -2.95
N TRP A 133 4.61 2.21 -3.33
CA TRP A 133 3.95 3.22 -4.15
C TRP A 133 4.65 3.35 -5.50
N ARG A 134 3.83 3.55 -6.54
CA ARG A 134 4.31 3.82 -7.90
C ARG A 134 4.89 5.22 -7.97
N PHE A 135 5.96 5.36 -8.74
CA PHE A 135 6.47 6.68 -9.11
C PHE A 135 5.50 7.36 -10.09
N ASP A 136 4.73 8.33 -9.61
CA ASP A 136 3.83 9.16 -10.42
C ASP A 136 3.70 10.57 -9.83
N CYS A 137 4.43 11.53 -10.41
CA CYS A 137 4.47 12.91 -9.90
C CYS A 137 3.10 13.58 -9.79
N GLN A 138 2.11 13.15 -10.59
CA GLN A 138 0.78 13.74 -10.63
C GLN A 138 -0.15 13.12 -9.59
N GLN A 139 -0.05 11.80 -9.39
CA GLN A 139 -0.98 11.07 -8.53
C GLN A 139 -0.54 10.95 -7.08
N ILE A 140 0.76 11.08 -6.77
CA ILE A 140 1.22 11.03 -5.38
C ILE A 140 0.50 12.11 -4.54
N PRO A 141 -0.02 11.76 -3.35
CA PRO A 141 -0.75 12.70 -2.50
C PRO A 141 0.13 13.82 -1.94
N LYS A 142 -0.52 14.94 -1.65
CA LYS A 142 0.10 16.14 -1.07
C LYS A 142 -0.38 16.24 0.38
N LEU A 143 0.53 16.37 1.34
CA LEU A 143 0.24 16.07 2.73
C LEU A 143 -0.39 17.26 3.45
N SER A 144 0.32 18.39 3.48
CA SER A 144 -0.10 19.60 4.16
C SER A 144 0.55 20.84 3.57
N GLY A 145 0.09 22.00 4.02
CA GLY A 145 0.63 23.29 3.63
C GLY A 145 0.21 23.75 2.24
N GLU A 146 0.52 25.01 1.97
CA GLU A 146 0.28 25.61 0.65
C GLU A 146 1.11 24.92 -0.43
N PRO A 147 0.70 24.93 -1.70
CA PRO A 147 1.52 24.46 -2.81
C PRO A 147 2.87 25.21 -2.91
N PRO A 148 3.97 24.55 -3.30
CA PRO A 148 5.23 25.21 -3.63
C PRO A 148 5.12 26.19 -4.80
N VAL A 149 6.09 27.12 -4.91
CA VAL A 149 6.11 28.21 -5.90
C VAL A 149 6.20 27.72 -7.36
N ASP A 150 6.85 26.58 -7.57
CA ASP A 150 6.88 25.84 -8.82
C ASP A 150 6.56 24.37 -8.52
N LEU A 151 5.79 23.74 -9.41
CA LEU A 151 5.31 22.36 -9.30
C LEU A 151 5.88 21.42 -10.37
N ARG A 152 6.65 21.93 -11.35
CA ARG A 152 7.12 21.16 -12.53
C ARG A 152 7.89 19.90 -12.14
N GLU A 153 8.74 19.98 -11.12
CA GLU A 153 9.54 18.87 -10.62
C GLU A 153 9.14 18.45 -9.19
N VAL A 154 7.92 18.77 -8.76
CA VAL A 154 7.43 18.46 -7.42
C VAL A 154 6.53 17.24 -7.45
N ILE A 155 6.89 16.22 -6.66
CA ILE A 155 6.13 14.98 -6.50
C ILE A 155 5.17 15.10 -5.31
N SER A 156 5.61 15.66 -4.17
CA SER A 156 4.78 15.85 -2.97
C SER A 156 5.34 16.98 -2.10
N TRP A 157 4.57 17.46 -1.13
CA TRP A 157 5.02 18.48 -0.18
C TRP A 157 4.28 18.35 1.15
N ASP A 158 4.91 18.92 2.19
CA ASP A 158 4.32 19.21 3.49
C ASP A 158 4.65 20.67 3.87
N ASP A 159 4.36 21.04 5.11
CA ASP A 159 4.60 22.41 5.61
C ASP A 159 6.08 22.83 5.59
N LYS A 160 7.02 21.88 5.63
CA LYS A 160 8.46 22.13 5.84
C LYS A 160 9.32 21.74 4.64
N CYS A 161 8.89 20.76 3.87
CA CYS A 161 9.70 20.10 2.86
C CYS A 161 8.93 19.88 1.56
N VAL A 162 9.70 19.74 0.49
CA VAL A 162 9.23 19.39 -0.85
C VAL A 162 9.96 18.11 -1.27
N LEU A 163 9.20 17.12 -1.72
CA LEU A 163 9.72 15.98 -2.44
C LEU A 163 9.77 16.33 -3.92
N THR A 164 10.97 16.39 -4.46
CA THR A 164 11.25 16.76 -5.85
C THR A 164 11.86 15.60 -6.61
N GLY A 165 11.73 15.61 -7.93
CA GLY A 165 12.32 14.63 -8.84
C GLY A 165 11.46 14.38 -10.07
N THR A 166 12.10 13.91 -11.12
CA THR A 166 11.47 13.52 -12.40
C THR A 166 11.66 12.04 -12.71
N THR A 167 12.51 11.35 -11.95
CA THR A 167 12.77 9.91 -12.02
C THR A 167 12.98 9.34 -10.61
N LEU A 168 12.81 8.03 -10.42
CA LEU A 168 13.06 7.38 -9.13
C LEU A 168 14.49 7.63 -8.60
N GLN A 169 15.47 7.73 -9.51
CA GLN A 169 16.88 7.88 -9.17
C GLN A 169 17.26 9.30 -8.71
N ASN A 170 16.53 10.33 -9.15
CA ASN A 170 16.80 11.73 -8.79
C ASN A 170 15.83 12.29 -7.74
N MET A 171 15.01 11.44 -7.13
CA MET A 171 14.13 11.85 -6.03
C MET A 171 14.90 12.31 -4.80
N ASP A 172 14.56 13.50 -4.31
CA ASP A 172 15.15 14.07 -3.11
C ASP A 172 14.13 14.88 -2.27
N VAL A 173 14.41 15.00 -0.98
CA VAL A 173 13.63 15.80 -0.04
C VAL A 173 14.45 17.00 0.40
N ILE A 174 14.00 18.17 -0.03
CA ILE A 174 14.62 19.46 0.31
C ILE A 174 13.65 20.32 1.12
N THR A 175 14.18 21.33 1.82
CA THR A 175 13.34 22.30 2.52
C THR A 175 12.63 23.24 1.54
N ARG A 176 11.51 23.84 1.98
CA ARG A 176 10.80 24.83 1.13
C ARG A 176 11.67 26.03 0.77
N GLU A 177 12.54 26.46 1.68
CA GLU A 177 13.47 27.56 1.43
C GLU A 177 14.50 27.22 0.35
N GLU A 178 15.03 26.00 0.38
CA GLU A 178 15.96 25.53 -0.66
C GLU A 178 15.26 25.46 -2.02
N TRP A 179 14.02 24.96 -2.06
CA TRP A 179 13.24 24.93 -3.30
C TRP A 179 13.00 26.34 -3.87
N GLN A 180 12.62 27.31 -3.03
CA GLN A 180 12.45 28.69 -3.48
C GLN A 180 13.71 29.29 -4.09
N ARG A 181 14.90 28.99 -3.52
CA ARG A 181 16.17 29.45 -4.07
C ARG A 181 16.49 28.80 -5.42
N ILE A 182 16.17 27.51 -5.59
CA ILE A 182 16.34 26.79 -6.86
C ILE A 182 15.47 27.44 -7.94
N VAL A 183 14.17 27.60 -7.66
CA VAL A 183 13.21 28.18 -8.60
C VAL A 183 13.57 29.61 -8.98
N ALA A 184 13.95 30.46 -8.01
CA ALA A 184 14.37 31.83 -8.29
C ALA A 184 15.60 31.89 -9.22
N ARG A 185 16.52 30.93 -9.09
CA ARG A 185 17.71 30.84 -9.95
C ARG A 185 17.35 30.40 -11.37
N GLU A 186 16.42 29.46 -11.52
CA GLU A 186 15.95 29.00 -12.84
C GLU A 186 15.25 30.12 -13.60
N HIS A 187 14.36 30.86 -12.94
CA HIS A 187 13.69 32.01 -13.55
C HIS A 187 14.68 33.08 -14.03
N TRP A 188 15.75 33.33 -13.28
CA TRP A 188 16.78 34.29 -13.69
C TRP A 188 17.50 33.87 -14.97
N TYR A 189 17.78 32.57 -15.15
CA TYR A 189 18.37 32.07 -16.39
C TYR A 189 17.39 32.10 -17.58
N ASP A 190 16.11 31.84 -17.34
CA ASP A 190 15.07 31.91 -18.39
C ASP A 190 14.84 33.35 -18.88
N GLU A 191 14.99 34.34 -17.99
CA GLU A 191 14.84 35.77 -18.30
C GLU A 191 16.08 36.39 -18.96
N GLU A 192 17.30 36.01 -18.59
CA GLU A 192 18.55 36.53 -19.21
C GLU A 192 18.93 35.80 -20.52
N GLY A 193 18.27 34.69 -20.84
CA GLY A 193 18.47 33.92 -22.06
C GLY A 193 17.53 34.27 -23.23
N SER A 194 16.65 35.27 -23.06
CA SER A 194 15.65 35.71 -24.06
C SER A 194 16.03 37.01 -24.79
#